data_AF-A0AAU6ED48-F1
#
_entry.id   AF-A0AAU6ED48-F1
#
_cell.length_a   1.000
_cell.length_b   1.000
_cell.length_c   1.000
_cell.angle_alpha   90.00
_cell.angle_beta   90.00
_cell.angle_gamma   90.00
#
_symmetry.space_group_name_H-M   'P 1'
#
loop_
_entity.id
_entity.type
_entity.pdbx_description
1 polymer ?
#
loop_
_entity_poly.entity_id
_entity_poly.type
_entity_poly.pdbx_seq_one_letter_code
_entity_poly.pdbx_strand_id
1 'polypeptide(L)' 'MVGPELQLEAVRDQAQRAGTVRADVTAADIKTLIVGLQAMRRFRGDGELMRRVYPVIRAGLAVPNPAETST' A
#
# COMPACT_ATOMS: atom_id res chain seq x y z
N MET A 1 21.14 14.23 2.16
CA MET A 1 20.51 13.24 1.25
C MET A 1 19.71 12.30 2.13
N VAL A 2 18.37 12.32 2.06
CA VAL A 2 17.53 11.42 2.86
C VAL A 2 17.45 10.09 2.13
N GLY A 3 17.82 8.99 2.78
CA GLY A 3 17.81 7.66 2.18
C GLY A 3 16.40 7.21 1.78
N PRO A 4 16.26 6.27 0.82
CA PRO A 4 14.97 5.82 0.31
C PRO A 4 14.05 5.22 1.39
N GLU A 5 14.63 4.69 2.48
CA GLU A 5 13.85 4.14 3.59
C GLU A 5 13.12 5.22 4.40
N LEU A 6 13.82 6.32 4.70
CA LEU A 6 13.25 7.47 5.40
C LEU A 6 12.16 8.17 4.56
N GLN A 7 12.26 8.10 3.23
CA GLN A 7 11.24 8.65 2.34
C GLN A 7 9.93 7.86 2.41
N LEU A 8 10.00 6.53 2.50
CA LEU A 8 8.80 5.69 2.60
C LEU A 8 8.07 5.90 3.92
N GLU A 9 8.82 5.99 5.02
CA GLU A 9 8.26 6.26 6.35
C GLU A 9 7.55 7.61 6.39
N ALA A 10 8.19 8.66 5.87
CA ALA A 10 7.59 9.99 5.80
C ALA A 10 6.31 10.04 4.96
N VAL A 11 6.27 9.34 3.82
CA VAL A 11 5.06 9.25 2.98
C VAL A 11 3.95 8.49 3.68
N ARG A 12 4.26 7.36 4.34
CA ARG A 12 3.28 6.62 5.16
C ARG A 12 2.71 7.52 6.26
N ASP A 13 3.57 8.19 7.00
CA ASP A 13 3.17 9.07 8.12
C ASP A 13 2.28 10.22 7.65
N GLN A 14 2.60 10.81 6.49
CA GLN A 14 1.76 11.86 5.91
C GLN A 14 0.40 11.30 5.47
N ALA A 15 0.36 10.12 4.86
CA ALA A 15 -0.89 9.49 4.42
C ALA A 15 -1.79 9.07 5.60
N GLN A 16 -1.19 8.53 6.67
CA GLN A 16 -1.89 8.20 7.90
C GLN A 16 -2.43 9.46 8.60
N ARG A 17 -1.62 10.52 8.72
CA ARG A 17 -2.07 11.81 9.26
C ARG A 17 -3.18 12.44 8.43
N ALA A 18 -3.19 12.22 7.12
CA ALA A 18 -4.25 12.66 6.23
C ALA A 18 -5.50 11.75 6.24
N GLY A 19 -5.48 10.64 6.99
CA GLY A 19 -6.59 9.69 7.06
C GLY A 19 -6.84 8.92 5.76
N THR A 20 -5.86 8.85 4.85
CA THR A 20 -6.00 8.14 3.57
C THR A 20 -5.50 6.71 3.62
N VAL A 21 -4.70 6.36 4.64
CA VAL A 21 -4.17 5.02 4.90
C VAL A 21 -4.47 4.62 6.35
N ARG A 22 -4.86 3.35 6.56
CA ARG A 22 -5.12 2.77 7.88
C ARG A 22 -3.89 2.82 8.80
N ALA A 23 -4.12 3.07 10.09
CA ALA A 23 -3.07 3.38 11.06
C ALA A 23 -2.23 2.18 11.51
N ASP A 24 -2.75 0.97 11.34
CA ASP A 24 -2.11 -0.29 11.74
C ASP A 24 -1.15 -0.86 10.68
N VAL A 25 -1.08 -0.26 9.50
CA VAL A 25 -0.11 -0.62 8.46
C VAL A 25 1.25 0.03 8.76
N THR A 26 2.30 -0.78 8.77
CA THR A 26 3.67 -0.34 9.03
C THR A 26 4.44 -0.07 7.73
N ALA A 27 5.62 0.57 7.85
CA ALA A 27 6.52 0.70 6.71
C ALA A 27 7.04 -0.67 6.20
N ALA A 28 7.18 -1.65 7.09
CA ALA A 28 7.62 -3.00 6.74
C ALA A 28 6.59 -3.75 5.89
N ASP A 29 5.30 -3.56 6.17
CA ASP A 29 4.20 -4.13 5.38
C ASP A 29 4.20 -3.56 3.96
N ILE A 30 4.38 -2.23 3.83
CA ILE A 30 4.45 -1.56 2.54
C ILE A 30 5.70 -2.00 1.75
N LYS A 31 6.86 -2.13 2.41
CA LYS A 31 8.08 -2.66 1.78
C LYS A 31 7.86 -4.09 1.26
N THR A 32 7.28 -4.96 2.09
CA THR A 32 6.97 -6.34 1.72
C THR A 32 6.08 -6.40 0.49
N LEU A 33 5.04 -5.56 0.45
CA LEU A 33 4.13 -5.46 -0.69
C LEU A 33 4.83 -4.98 -1.96
N ILE A 34 5.68 -3.94 -1.88
CA ILE A 34 6.45 -3.43 -3.01
C ILE A 34 7.37 -4.53 -3.56
N VAL A 35 8.08 -5.25 -2.70
CA VAL A 35 8.96 -6.36 -3.10
C VAL A 35 8.16 -7.48 -3.76
N GLY A 36 7.00 -7.87 -3.19
CA GLY A 36 6.10 -8.85 -3.77
C GLY A 36 5.60 -8.45 -5.16
N LEU A 37 5.21 -7.18 -5.36
CA LEU A 37 4.79 -6.64 -6.66
C LEU A 37 5.94 -6.65 -7.69
N GLN A 38 7.16 -6.30 -7.27
CA GLN A 38 8.33 -6.36 -8.14
C GLN A 38 8.65 -7.80 -8.55
N ALA A 39 8.57 -8.76 -7.61
CA ALA A 39 8.73 -10.18 -7.89
C ALA A 39 7.67 -10.68 -8.87
N MET A 40 6.38 -10.36 -8.66
CA MET A 40 5.30 -10.73 -9.57
C MET A 40 5.53 -10.19 -10.99
N ARG A 41 5.96 -8.93 -11.12
CA ARG A 41 6.34 -8.36 -12.43
C ARG A 41 7.51 -9.10 -13.08
N ARG A 42 8.54 -9.45 -12.30
CA ARG A 42 9.73 -10.18 -12.76
C ARG A 42 9.38 -11.55 -13.35
N PHE A 43 8.39 -12.24 -12.81
CA PHE A 43 7.96 -13.59 -13.22
C PHE A 43 6.93 -13.61 -14.38
N ARG A 44 6.94 -12.59 -15.26
CA ARG A 44 5.95 -12.36 -16.34
C ARG A 44 4.57 -11.89 -15.86
N GLY A 45 4.54 -11.04 -14.84
CA GLY A 45 3.30 -10.37 -14.41
C GLY A 45 2.71 -9.57 -15.55
N ASP A 46 1.64 -10.11 -16.12
CA ASP A 46 0.77 -9.47 -17.10
C ASP A 46 0.39 -8.06 -16.60
N GLY A 47 0.53 -7.05 -17.45
CA GLY A 47 0.11 -5.68 -17.13
C GLY A 47 -1.35 -5.62 -16.68
N GLU A 48 -2.20 -6.52 -17.20
CA GLU A 48 -3.59 -6.66 -16.78
C GLU A 48 -3.73 -7.21 -15.35
N LEU A 49 -2.86 -8.12 -14.92
CA LEU A 49 -2.85 -8.58 -13.53
C LEU A 49 -2.53 -7.42 -12.58
N MET A 50 -1.54 -6.59 -12.90
CA MET A 50 -1.21 -5.41 -12.10
C MET A 50 -2.36 -4.39 -12.10
N ARG A 51 -3.01 -4.19 -13.25
CA ARG A 51 -4.19 -3.32 -13.36
C ARG A 51 -5.36 -3.81 -12.51
N ARG A 52 -5.55 -5.13 -12.39
CA ARG A 52 -6.57 -5.76 -11.54
C ARG A 52 -6.23 -5.72 -10.05
N VAL A 53 -4.97 -5.96 -9.69
CA VAL A 53 -4.54 -6.08 -8.29
C VAL A 53 -4.37 -4.72 -7.61
N TYR A 54 -4.00 -3.68 -8.35
CA TYR A 54 -3.79 -2.34 -7.79
C TYR A 54 -5.02 -1.76 -7.07
N PRO A 55 -6.26 -1.81 -7.62
CA PRO A 55 -7.46 -1.39 -6.89
C PRO A 55 -7.69 -2.16 -5.58
N VAL A 56 -7.43 -3.47 -5.56
CA VAL A 56 -7.61 -4.33 -4.38
C VAL A 56 -6.65 -3.92 -3.27
N ILE A 57 -5.37 -3.74 -3.63
CA ILE A 57 -4.34 -3.25 -2.70
C ILE A 57 -4.73 -1.88 -2.15
N ARG A 58 -5.12 -0.95 -3.04
CA ARG A 58 -5.50 0.42 -2.64
C ARG A 58 -6.68 0.40 -1.67
N ALA A 59 -7.70 -0.42 -1.95
CA ALA A 59 -8.85 -0.57 -1.06
C ALA A 59 -8.45 -1.13 0.31
N GLY A 60 -7.58 -2.16 0.35
CA GLY A 60 -7.10 -2.74 1.61
C GLY A 60 -6.24 -1.80 2.47
N LEU A 61 -5.58 -0.82 1.84
CA LEU A 61 -4.79 0.21 2.53
C LEU A 61 -5.64 1.40 3.03
N ALA A 62 -6.79 1.67 2.42
CA ALA A 62 -7.63 2.79 2.79
C ALA A 62 -8.13 2.66 4.23
N VAL A 63 -8.38 3.80 4.89
CA VAL A 63 -9.09 3.80 6.17
C VAL A 63 -10.49 3.21 5.94
N PRO A 64 -10.91 2.19 6.71
CA PRO A 64 -12.25 1.61 6.56
C PRO A 64 -13.32 2.68 6.73
N ASN A 65 -14.30 2.70 5.81
CA ASN A 65 -15.47 3.54 6.00
C ASN A 65 -16.28 2.97 7.18
N PRO A 66 -16.50 3.71 8.28
CA PRO A 66 -17.28 3.21 9.41
C PRO A 66 -18.73 2.88 9.03
N ALA A 67 -19.23 3.36 7.89
CA ALA A 67 -20.55 3.01 7.38
C ALA A 67 -20.66 1.60 6.76
N GLU A 68 -19.54 0.94 6.43
CA GLU A 68 -19.52 -0.39 5.80
C GLU A 68 -19.37 -1.55 6.81
N THR A 69 -19.10 -1.25 8.07
CA THR A 69 -18.84 -2.24 9.14
C THR A 69 -20.06 -2.61 9.99
N SER A 70 -21.24 -2.05 9.68
CA SER A 70 -22.50 -2.27 10.40
C SER A 70 -23.45 -3.29 9.73
N THR A 71 -22.94 -4.22 8.92
CA THR A 71 -23.77 -5.27 8.28
C THR A 71 -23.46 -6.65 8.85
#